data_AF-A0A725F8W8-F1
#
_entry.id   AF-A0A725F8W8-F1
#
_cell.length_a   1.000
_cell.length_b   1.000
_cell.length_c   1.000
_cell.angle_alpha   90.00
_cell.angle_beta   90.00
_cell.angle_gamma   90.00
#
_symmetry.space_group_name_H-M   'P 1'
#
loop_
_entity.id
_entity.type
_entity.pdbx_description
1 polymer ?
#
loop_
_entity_poly.entity_id
_entity_poly.type
_entity_poly.pdbx_seq_one_letter_code
_entity_poly.pdbx_strand_id
1 'polypeptide(L)'
;MIETSLDFSGLNDIAKDLELLSRAENNKVLRDSTRAGAEVLKEEVIARAPERTGKLKKNVVVLTQRSRRRGEITSGVHIRGRNMRTGNSDNTMKASDPRNAFYWRFVEMGTVNMPPHPFVRPAFDVRLEQATEVAIRRMNQAIDEVLSK
;
A
#
# COMPACT_ATOMS: atom_id res chain seq x y z
N MET A 1 23.62 3.02 10.03
CA MET A 1 23.76 2.35 8.72
C MET A 1 22.95 1.07 8.85
N ILE A 2 21.80 0.97 8.18
CA ILE A 2 20.97 -0.25 8.25
C ILE A 2 21.51 -1.19 7.17
N GLU A 3 22.21 -2.24 7.57
CA GLU A 3 22.61 -3.33 6.67
C GLU A 3 21.39 -4.24 6.46
N THR A 4 20.61 -3.99 5.41
CA THR A 4 19.62 -4.96 4.95
C THR A 4 20.35 -6.04 4.17
N SER A 5 20.74 -7.14 4.81
CA SER A 5 21.12 -8.37 4.14
C SER A 5 19.85 -9.03 3.58
N LEU A 6 19.32 -8.46 2.51
CA LEU A 6 18.26 -9.10 1.73
C LEU A 6 18.88 -10.31 1.03
N ASP A 7 18.45 -11.52 1.38
CA ASP A 7 18.80 -12.72 0.64
C ASP A 7 18.09 -12.69 -0.72
N PHE A 8 18.85 -12.37 -1.77
CA PHE A 8 18.34 -12.27 -3.13
C PHE A 8 18.21 -13.62 -3.84
N SER A 9 18.68 -14.72 -3.23
CA SER A 9 18.60 -16.05 -3.85
C SER A 9 17.15 -16.45 -4.12
N GLY A 10 16.26 -16.30 -3.13
CA GLY A 10 14.83 -16.57 -3.29
C GLY A 10 14.12 -15.66 -4.29
N LEU A 11 14.62 -14.43 -4.51
CA LEU A 11 14.05 -13.53 -5.52
C LEU A 11 14.38 -13.98 -6.95
N ASN A 12 15.53 -14.62 -7.17
CA ASN A 12 15.88 -15.17 -8.47
C ASN A 12 15.01 -16.36 -8.86
N ASP A 13 14.64 -17.20 -7.90
CA ASP A 13 13.77 -18.35 -8.16
C ASP A 13 12.35 -17.88 -8.49
N ILE A 14 11.82 -16.91 -7.74
CA ILE A 14 10.55 -16.24 -8.06
C ILE A 14 10.56 -15.64 -9.47
N ALA A 15 11.66 -15.01 -9.88
CA ALA A 15 11.77 -14.42 -11.21
C ALA A 15 11.67 -15.49 -12.31
N LYS A 16 12.35 -16.63 -12.16
CA LYS A 16 12.27 -17.76 -13.11
C LYS A 16 10.87 -18.35 -13.17
N ASP A 17 10.24 -18.55 -12.02
CA ASP A 17 8.87 -19.10 -11.96
C ASP A 17 7.88 -18.16 -12.65
N LEU A 18 8.01 -16.85 -12.44
CA LEU A 18 7.18 -15.84 -13.10
C LEU A 18 7.36 -15.80 -14.63
N GLU A 19 8.52 -16.21 -15.16
CA GLU A 19 8.75 -16.34 -16.61
C GLU A 19 8.02 -17.54 -17.23
N LEU A 20 7.80 -18.60 -16.43
CA LEU A 20 7.04 -19.78 -16.87
C LEU A 20 5.53 -19.51 -16.95
N LEU A 21 5.03 -18.51 -16.22
CA LEU A 21 3.61 -18.19 -16.16
C LEU A 21 3.13 -17.40 -17.38
N SER A 22 1.85 -17.59 -17.74
CA SER A 22 1.20 -16.70 -18.70
C SER A 22 1.13 -15.27 -18.15
N ARG A 23 0.98 -14.29 -19.05
CA ARG A 23 0.83 -12.88 -18.66
C ARG A 23 -0.39 -12.65 -17.74
N ALA A 24 -1.46 -13.42 -17.90
CA ALA A 24 -2.65 -13.28 -17.07
C ALA A 24 -2.39 -13.74 -15.64
N GLU A 25 -1.71 -14.88 -15.50
CA GLU A 25 -1.33 -15.46 -14.21
C GLU A 25 -0.30 -14.59 -13.48
N ASN A 26 0.73 -14.14 -14.18
CA ASN A 26 1.75 -13.26 -13.62
C ASN A 26 1.11 -11.96 -13.07
N ASN A 27 0.20 -11.32 -13.82
CA ASN A 27 -0.53 -10.15 -13.33
C ASN A 27 -1.40 -10.45 -12.10
N LYS A 28 -1.98 -11.64 -11.99
CA LYS A 28 -2.78 -12.03 -10.83
C LYS A 28 -1.87 -12.21 -9.61
N VAL A 29 -0.78 -12.95 -9.75
CA VAL A 29 0.23 -13.18 -8.70
C VAL A 29 0.76 -11.84 -8.17
N LEU A 30 1.24 -10.96 -9.05
CA LEU A 30 1.78 -9.66 -8.66
C LEU A 30 0.74 -8.78 -7.96
N ARG A 31 -0.51 -8.78 -8.44
CA ARG A 31 -1.59 -7.99 -7.83
C ARG A 31 -1.92 -8.49 -6.43
N ASP A 32 -2.07 -9.79 -6.25
CA ASP A 32 -2.47 -10.38 -4.97
C ASP A 32 -1.36 -10.22 -3.93
N SER A 33 -0.11 -10.40 -4.35
CA SER A 33 1.09 -10.26 -3.50
C SER A 33 1.32 -8.83 -3.04
N THR A 34 1.31 -7.87 -3.97
CA THR A 34 1.48 -6.45 -3.61
C THR A 34 0.34 -5.94 -2.74
N ARG A 35 -0.88 -6.42 -2.98
CA ARG A 35 -2.04 -6.07 -2.14
C ARG A 35 -1.87 -6.60 -0.72
N ALA A 36 -1.42 -7.83 -0.54
CA ALA A 36 -1.19 -8.41 0.78
C ALA A 36 -0.19 -7.59 1.61
N GLY A 37 0.94 -7.20 1.03
CA GLY A 37 1.89 -6.30 1.72
C GLY A 37 1.31 -4.93 2.05
N ALA A 38 0.52 -4.35 1.13
CA ALA A 38 -0.13 -3.06 1.36
C ALA A 38 -1.23 -3.10 2.44
N GLU A 39 -1.89 -4.24 2.66
CA GLU A 39 -2.88 -4.38 3.75
C GLU A 39 -2.22 -4.32 5.13
N VAL A 40 -1.03 -4.90 5.31
CA VAL A 40 -0.24 -4.76 6.56
C VAL A 40 0.02 -3.28 6.87
N LEU A 41 0.44 -2.52 5.86
CA LEU A 41 0.67 -1.08 6.02
C LEU A 41 -0.62 -0.34 6.37
N LYS A 42 -1.74 -0.66 5.71
CA LYS A 42 -3.03 -0.03 5.98
C LYS A 42 -3.50 -0.27 7.41
N GLU A 43 -3.35 -1.48 7.93
CA GLU A 43 -3.73 -1.80 9.33
C GLU A 43 -2.96 -0.92 10.32
N GLU A 44 -1.65 -0.77 10.12
CA GLU A 44 -0.82 0.09 10.97
C GLU A 44 -1.18 1.57 10.83
N VAL A 45 -1.46 2.04 9.61
CA VAL A 45 -1.95 3.41 9.38
C VAL A 45 -3.27 3.65 10.11
N ILE A 46 -4.19 2.68 10.09
CA ILE A 46 -5.48 2.77 10.81
C ILE A 46 -5.26 2.80 12.32
N ALA A 47 -4.33 1.98 12.84
CA ALA A 47 -4.02 1.92 14.26
C ALA A 47 -3.45 3.25 14.79
N ARG A 48 -2.60 3.93 14.00
CA ARG A 48 -1.99 5.22 14.36
C ARG A 48 -2.87 6.43 14.03
N ALA A 49 -3.82 6.30 13.11
CA ALA A 49 -4.62 7.41 12.66
C ALA A 49 -5.47 7.99 13.82
N PRO A 50 -5.44 9.31 14.03
CA PRO A 50 -6.27 9.94 15.05
C PRO A 50 -7.75 9.84 14.70
N GLU A 51 -8.59 9.81 15.73
CA GLU A 51 -10.03 9.59 15.59
C GLU A 51 -10.82 10.74 16.19
N ARG A 52 -11.69 11.33 15.37
CA ARG A 52 -12.73 12.29 15.80
C ARG A 52 -14.12 11.79 15.45
N THR A 53 -14.33 11.47 14.18
CA THR A 53 -15.60 10.95 13.64
C THR A 53 -15.48 9.54 13.06
N GLY A 54 -14.28 8.93 13.11
CA GLY A 54 -13.95 7.67 12.44
C GLY A 54 -13.82 7.75 10.91
N LYS A 55 -14.17 8.88 10.29
CA LYS A 55 -14.15 9.06 8.83
C LYS A 55 -12.76 8.90 8.22
N LEU A 56 -11.71 9.33 8.93
CA LEU A 56 -10.32 9.17 8.47
C LEU A 56 -9.95 7.69 8.36
N LYS A 57 -10.09 6.93 9.44
CA LYS A 57 -9.78 5.50 9.50
C LYS A 57 -10.52 4.70 8.42
N LYS A 58 -11.81 4.97 8.21
CA LYS A 58 -12.63 4.32 7.16
C LYS A 58 -12.16 4.60 5.73
N ASN A 59 -11.39 5.66 5.51
CA ASN A 59 -10.93 6.10 4.20
C ASN A 59 -9.48 5.75 3.91
N VAL A 60 -8.80 5.08 4.84
CA VAL A 60 -7.52 4.41 4.59
C VAL A 60 -7.79 3.12 3.84
N VAL A 61 -7.43 3.06 2.56
CA VAL A 61 -7.71 1.93 1.67
C VAL A 61 -6.47 1.51 0.91
N VAL A 62 -6.40 0.25 0.46
CA VAL A 62 -5.38 -0.19 -0.49
C VAL A 62 -5.86 0.07 -1.91
N LEU A 63 -5.03 0.78 -2.68
CA LEU A 63 -5.22 0.97 -4.11
C LEU A 63 -4.15 0.19 -4.85
N THR A 64 -4.56 -0.59 -5.84
CA THR A 64 -3.65 -1.17 -6.83
C THR A 64 -3.63 -0.29 -8.06
N GLN A 65 -2.45 0.09 -8.51
CA GLN A 65 -2.21 0.79 -9.76
C GLN A 65 -1.39 -0.12 -10.68
N ARG A 66 -1.83 -0.22 -11.94
CA ARG A 66 -0.99 -0.78 -12.99
C ARG A 66 0.06 0.26 -13.35
N SER A 67 1.33 -0.14 -13.37
CA SER A 67 2.38 0.74 -13.87
C SER A 67 2.17 1.00 -15.36
N ARG A 68 2.73 2.12 -15.84
CA ARG A 68 2.82 2.38 -17.28
C ARG A 68 3.83 1.45 -17.96
N ARG A 69 4.76 0.87 -17.20
CA ARG A 69 5.71 -0.13 -17.67
C ARG A 69 5.06 -1.51 -17.66
N ARG A 70 5.36 -2.31 -18.69
CA ARG A 70 4.81 -3.67 -18.82
C ARG A 70 5.36 -4.55 -17.69
N GLY A 71 4.49 -5.33 -17.06
CA GLY A 71 4.87 -6.30 -16.03
C GLY A 71 4.99 -5.74 -14.61
N GLU A 72 4.76 -4.44 -14.39
CA GLU A 72 4.83 -3.83 -13.06
C GLU A 72 3.42 -3.57 -12.50
N ILE A 73 3.14 -4.09 -11.32
CA ILE A 73 1.94 -3.79 -10.53
C ILE A 73 2.38 -3.21 -9.19
N THR A 74 1.78 -2.09 -8.79
CA THR A 74 2.07 -1.45 -7.50
C THR A 74 0.77 -1.38 -6.70
N SER A 75 0.83 -1.82 -5.44
CA SER A 75 -0.27 -1.60 -4.50
C SER A 75 0.25 -0.79 -3.32
N GLY A 76 -0.56 0.14 -2.82
CA GLY A 76 -0.16 1.00 -1.71
C GLY A 76 -1.35 1.58 -0.96
N VAL A 77 -1.04 2.16 0.19
CA VAL A 77 -2.04 2.81 1.05
C VAL A 77 -2.45 4.14 0.42
N HIS A 78 -3.76 4.35 0.33
CA HIS A 78 -4.40 5.52 -0.22
C HIS A 78 -5.42 6.05 0.78
N ILE A 79 -5.35 7.34 1.08
CA ILE A 79 -6.37 8.03 1.88
C ILE A 79 -7.34 8.72 0.91
N ARG A 80 -8.60 8.27 0.90
CA ARG A 80 -9.64 8.84 0.02
C ARG A 80 -9.91 10.30 0.37
N GLY A 81 -10.31 11.09 -0.62
CA GLY A 81 -10.41 12.55 -0.48
C GLY A 81 -9.10 13.28 -0.75
N ARG A 82 -8.13 12.62 -1.42
CA ARG A 82 -7.00 13.28 -2.07
C ARG A 82 -7.29 13.48 -3.56
N ASN A 83 -6.83 14.59 -4.10
CA ASN A 83 -6.76 14.85 -5.52
C ASN A 83 -5.68 13.96 -6.15
N MET A 84 -6.05 13.12 -7.11
CA MET A 84 -5.13 12.16 -7.72
C MET A 84 -4.01 12.82 -8.53
N ARG A 85 -4.24 14.04 -9.05
CA ARG A 85 -3.27 14.78 -9.85
C ARG A 85 -2.23 15.49 -8.99
N THR A 86 -2.65 16.08 -7.88
CA THR A 86 -1.78 16.94 -7.05
C THR A 86 -1.32 16.28 -5.75
N GLY A 87 -1.96 15.19 -5.32
CA GLY A 87 -1.68 14.54 -4.03
C GLY A 87 -2.18 15.31 -2.80
N ASN A 88 -2.72 16.53 -2.99
CA ASN A 88 -3.35 17.32 -1.94
C ASN A 88 -4.75 16.82 -1.61
N SER A 89 -5.36 17.33 -0.54
CA SER A 89 -6.78 17.09 -0.26
C SER A 89 -7.67 17.61 -1.40
N ASP A 90 -8.73 16.88 -1.69
CA ASP A 90 -9.66 17.21 -2.76
C ASP A 90 -10.70 18.24 -2.31
N ASN A 91 -10.55 19.48 -2.79
CA ASN A 91 -11.45 20.59 -2.48
C ASN A 91 -12.83 20.47 -3.17
N THR A 92 -13.02 19.52 -4.10
CA THR A 92 -14.29 19.37 -4.85
C THR A 92 -15.31 18.49 -4.13
N MET A 93 -14.87 17.71 -3.14
CA MET A 93 -15.74 16.78 -2.41
C MET A 93 -16.54 17.51 -1.33
N LYS A 94 -17.85 17.24 -1.26
CA LYS A 94 -18.70 17.77 -0.19
C LYS A 94 -18.24 17.26 1.18
N ALA A 95 -18.39 18.07 2.22
CA ALA A 95 -18.03 17.68 3.59
C ALA A 95 -18.84 16.45 4.07
N SER A 96 -20.10 16.33 3.62
CA SER A 96 -21.00 15.22 3.91
C SER A 96 -20.65 13.91 3.18
N ASP A 97 -19.79 13.94 2.15
CA ASP A 97 -19.42 12.73 1.41
C ASP A 97 -18.66 11.78 2.34
N PRO A 98 -19.12 10.54 2.58
CA PRO A 98 -18.48 9.59 3.49
C PRO A 98 -17.03 9.25 3.08
N ARG A 99 -16.67 9.42 1.81
CA ARG A 99 -15.32 9.15 1.27
C ARG A 99 -14.35 10.30 1.43
N ASN A 100 -14.82 11.45 1.91
CA ASN A 100 -14.03 12.65 1.99
C ASN A 100 -13.24 12.72 3.32
N ALA A 101 -11.98 12.27 3.32
CA ALA A 101 -11.06 12.46 4.44
C ALA A 101 -10.25 13.76 4.32
N PHE A 102 -10.85 14.85 3.82
CA PHE A 102 -10.21 16.15 3.52
C PHE A 102 -9.05 16.56 4.44
N TYR A 103 -9.23 16.43 5.76
CA TYR A 103 -8.25 16.94 6.72
C TYR A 103 -7.01 16.05 6.94
N TRP A 104 -6.95 14.86 6.33
CA TRP A 104 -5.89 13.88 6.60
C TRP A 104 -4.48 14.44 6.45
N ARG A 105 -4.24 15.26 5.42
CA ARG A 105 -2.91 15.81 5.11
C ARG A 105 -2.47 16.88 6.10
N PHE A 106 -3.41 17.71 6.54
CA PHE A 106 -3.15 18.74 7.56
C PHE A 106 -2.86 18.11 8.93
N VAL A 107 -3.47 16.95 9.21
CA VAL A 107 -3.15 16.16 10.40
C VAL A 107 -1.74 15.56 10.30
N GLU A 108 -1.41 14.90 9.18
CA GLU A 108 -0.10 14.28 8.98
C GLU A 108 1.05 15.30 9.03
N MET A 109 0.87 16.46 8.39
CA MET A 109 1.95 17.44 8.16
C MET A 109 1.89 18.67 9.08
N GLY A 110 0.81 18.84 9.83
CA GLY A 110 0.57 20.04 10.62
C GLY A 110 0.12 21.24 9.77
N THR A 111 -0.14 22.34 10.46
CA THR A 111 -0.49 23.65 9.90
C THR A 111 0.20 24.75 10.70
N VAL A 112 0.08 26.00 10.26
CA VAL A 112 0.58 27.17 11.04
C VAL A 112 0.03 27.18 12.48
N ASN A 113 -1.19 26.68 12.70
CA ASN A 113 -1.88 26.75 13.98
C ASN A 113 -1.94 25.40 14.72
N MET A 114 -1.33 24.34 14.20
CA MET A 114 -1.42 23.00 14.77
C MET A 114 -0.18 22.17 14.42
N PRO A 115 0.50 21.55 15.40
CA PRO A 115 1.66 20.70 15.12
C PRO A 115 1.27 19.44 14.31
N PRO A 116 2.24 18.82 13.61
CA PRO A 116 2.02 17.57 12.88
C PRO A 116 1.72 16.41 13.83
N HIS A 117 0.75 15.59 13.45
CA HIS A 117 0.44 14.30 14.07
C HIS A 117 0.66 13.19 13.03
N PRO A 118 1.93 12.79 12.78
CA PRO A 118 2.24 11.83 11.73
C PRO A 118 1.76 10.43 12.10
N PHE A 119 1.03 9.80 11.19
CA PHE A 119 0.49 8.44 11.32
C PHE A 119 0.78 7.58 10.09
N VAL A 120 0.99 8.18 8.90
CA VAL A 120 1.32 7.44 7.68
C VAL A 120 2.81 7.10 7.64
N ARG A 121 3.68 8.10 7.80
CA ARG A 121 5.13 7.86 7.71
C ARG A 121 5.63 6.89 8.80
N PRO A 122 5.25 7.03 10.08
CA PRO A 122 5.68 6.10 11.12
C PRO A 122 5.13 4.68 10.91
N ALA A 123 3.92 4.55 10.35
CA ALA A 123 3.37 3.23 10.02
C ALA A 123 4.21 2.52 8.96
N PHE A 124 4.66 3.26 7.95
CA PHE A 124 5.54 2.73 6.92
C PHE A 124 6.89 2.30 7.50
N ASP A 125 7.54 3.18 8.26
CA ASP A 125 8.88 2.93 8.78
C ASP A 125 8.91 1.70 9.73
N VAL A 126 7.83 1.46 10.48
CA VAL A 126 7.75 0.32 11.42
C VAL A 126 7.37 -1.01 10.74
N ARG A 127 6.56 -0.98 9.68
CA ARG A 127 5.99 -2.20 9.08
C ARG A 127 6.54 -2.53 7.70
N LEU A 128 7.53 -1.79 7.21
CA LEU A 128 8.11 -2.00 5.88
C LEU A 128 8.65 -3.43 5.69
N GLU A 129 9.43 -3.92 6.65
CA GLU A 129 10.03 -5.26 6.59
C GLU A 129 8.93 -6.33 6.59
N GLN A 130 8.00 -6.26 7.54
CA GLN A 130 6.87 -7.19 7.63
C GLN A 130 6.00 -7.17 6.37
N ALA A 131 5.70 -5.99 5.82
CA ALA A 131 4.93 -5.86 4.58
C ALA A 131 5.66 -6.52 3.40
N THR A 132 6.99 -6.44 3.37
CA THR A 132 7.85 -7.05 2.34
C THR A 132 7.83 -8.57 2.46
N GLU A 133 8.01 -9.10 3.66
CA GLU A 133 7.92 -10.54 3.92
C GLU A 133 6.55 -11.13 3.55
N VAL A 134 5.46 -10.43 3.92
CA VAL A 134 4.10 -10.86 3.57
C VAL A 134 3.88 -10.84 2.06
N ALA A 135 4.41 -9.84 1.36
CA ALA A 135 4.33 -9.79 -0.11
C ALA A 135 5.08 -10.94 -0.77
N ILE A 136 6.32 -11.24 -0.34
CA ILE A 136 7.12 -12.35 -0.87
C ILE A 136 6.44 -13.69 -0.57
N ARG A 137 5.97 -13.89 0.66
CA ARG A 137 5.26 -15.12 1.06
C ARG A 137 4.00 -15.34 0.22
N ARG A 138 3.20 -14.29 0.02
CA ARG A 138 1.98 -14.38 -0.79
C ARG A 138 2.30 -14.67 -2.26
N MET A 139 3.43 -14.15 -2.76
CA MET A 139 3.90 -14.38 -4.13
C MET A 139 4.25 -15.85 -4.35
N ASN A 140 5.04 -16.45 -3.47
CA ASN A 140 5.37 -17.88 -3.55
C ASN A 140 4.09 -18.74 -3.54
N GLN A 141 3.19 -18.49 -2.59
CA GLN A 141 1.90 -19.19 -2.52
C GLN A 141 1.07 -19.04 -3.79
N ALA A 142 1.03 -17.85 -4.38
CA ALA A 142 0.25 -17.59 -5.58
C ALA A 142 0.89 -18.21 -6.84
N ILE A 143 2.22 -18.35 -6.88
CA ILE A 143 2.94 -19.08 -7.93
C ILE A 143 2.62 -20.58 -7.81
N ASP A 144 2.74 -21.14 -6.60
CA ASP A 144 2.43 -22.56 -6.34
C ASP A 144 0.98 -22.90 -6.71
N GLU A 145 0.01 -22.03 -6.38
CA GLU A 145 -1.41 -22.16 -6.76
C GLU A 145 -1.64 -22.18 -8.28
N VAL A 146 -0.75 -21.55 -9.05
CA VAL A 146 -0.86 -21.51 -10.52
C VAL A 146 -0.14 -22.71 -11.14
N LEU A 147 1.05 -23.04 -10.67
CA LEU A 147 1.84 -24.16 -11.20
C LEU A 147 1.28 -25.54 -10.82
N SER A 148 0.49 -25.63 -9.74
CA SER A 148 -0.20 -26.86 -9.31
C SER A 148 -1.48 -27.18 -10.07
N LYS A 149 -1.90 -26.33 -11.01
CA LYS A 149 -3.06 -26.55 -11.87
C LYS A 149 -2.69 -27.23 -13.18
#